data_AF-A6GYZ1-F1
#
_entry.id   AF-A6GYZ1-F1
#
_cell.length_a   1.000
_cell.length_b   1.000
_cell.length_c   1.000
_cell.angle_alpha   90.00
_cell.angle_beta   90.00
_cell.angle_gamma   90.00
#
_symmetry.space_group_name_H-M   'P 1'
#
loop_
_entity.id
_entity.type
_entity.pdbx_description
1 polymer ?
#
loop_
_entity_poly.entity_id
_entity_poly.type
_entity_poly.pdbx_seq_one_letter_code
_entity_poly.pdbx_strand_id
1 'polypeptide(L)'
;MKKLIDLDQTTLTKLKMLSVFEHLSVKALIENAVCTYVKNKEKERFDKLTNEEKEDLGLLMLMQEVDRTEFVSREEIVKTLQS
;
A
#
# COMPACT_ATOMS: atom_id res chain seq x y z
N MET A 1 -10.30 19.12 3.54
CA MET A 1 -11.58 18.36 3.51
C MET A 1 -11.90 17.87 4.90
N LYS A 2 -13.12 18.07 5.40
CA LYS A 2 -13.56 17.59 6.72
C LYS A 2 -14.10 16.17 6.57
N LYS A 3 -13.54 15.20 7.30
CA LYS A 3 -14.05 13.82 7.36
C LYS A 3 -14.90 13.67 8.62
N LEU A 4 -16.16 13.26 8.46
CA LEU A 4 -17.07 12.98 9.58
C LEU A 4 -17.14 11.46 9.76
N ILE A 5 -16.84 10.99 10.97
CA ILE A 5 -16.93 9.58 11.35
C ILE A 5 -17.81 9.55 12.58
N ASP A 6 -18.95 8.87 12.46
CA ASP A 6 -19.86 8.67 13.59
C ASP A 6 -19.42 7.43 14.38
N LEU A 7 -19.41 7.54 15.70
CA LEU A 7 -18.91 6.51 16.61
C LEU A 7 -19.89 6.35 17.75
N ASP A 8 -20.20 5.10 18.09
CA ASP A 8 -20.97 4.81 19.29
C ASP A 8 -20.18 5.19 20.55
N GLN A 9 -20.93 5.46 21.62
CA GLN A 9 -20.36 5.95 22.87
C GLN A 9 -19.40 4.95 23.53
N THR A 10 -19.61 3.65 23.32
CA THR A 10 -18.73 2.60 23.86
C THR A 10 -17.38 2.63 23.16
N THR A 11 -17.38 2.71 21.82
CA THR A 11 -16.16 2.81 21.01
C THR A 11 -15.40 4.11 21.30
N LEU A 12 -16.10 5.24 21.42
CA LEU A 12 -15.48 6.52 21.77
C LEU A 12 -14.79 6.46 23.15
N THR A 13 -15.41 5.80 24.13
CA THR A 13 -14.85 5.67 25.48
C THR A 13 -13.56 4.84 25.46
N LYS A 14 -13.54 3.72 24.73
CA LYS A 14 -12.34 2.89 24.56
C LYS A 14 -11.22 3.65 23.85
N LEU A 15 -11.54 4.40 22.81
CA LEU A 15 -10.57 5.23 22.09
C LEU A 15 -9.96 6.32 22.97
N LYS A 16 -10.75 6.96 23.83
CA LYS A 16 -10.25 7.94 24.79
C LYS A 16 -9.27 7.32 25.79
N MET A 17 -9.58 6.12 26.30
CA MET A 17 -8.66 5.40 27.17
C MET A 17 -7.33 5.10 26.47
N LEU A 18 -7.38 4.53 25.26
CA LEU A 18 -6.19 4.26 24.44
C LEU A 18 -5.40 5.54 24.13
N SER A 19 -6.08 6.64 23.88
CA SER A 19 -5.45 7.94 23.60
C SER A 19 -4.61 8.45 24.77
N VAL A 20 -5.06 8.18 26.01
CA VAL A 20 -4.29 8.51 27.22
C VAL A 20 -3.07 7.61 27.34
N PHE A 21 -3.22 6.31 27.10
CA PHE A 21 -2.11 5.34 27.18
C PHE A 21 -1.02 5.59 26.14
N GLU A 22 -1.40 5.93 24.91
CA GLU A 22 -0.46 6.13 23.80
C GLU A 22 0.03 7.59 23.71
N HIS A 23 -0.44 8.48 24.58
CA HIS A 23 -0.15 9.92 24.54
C HIS A 23 -0.48 10.57 23.18
N LEU A 24 -1.54 10.10 22.52
CA LEU A 24 -2.01 10.58 21.23
C LEU A 24 -3.40 11.22 21.35
N SER A 25 -3.78 12.05 20.38
CA SER A 25 -5.18 12.50 20.29
C SER A 25 -6.06 11.40 19.73
N VAL A 26 -7.35 11.39 20.11
CA VAL A 26 -8.35 10.45 19.53
C VAL A 26 -8.37 10.53 18.00
N LYS A 27 -8.21 11.73 17.44
CA LYS A 27 -8.12 11.94 15.99
C LYS A 27 -6.90 11.22 15.39
N ALA A 28 -5.72 11.41 15.97
CA ALA A 28 -4.49 10.77 15.49
C ALA A 28 -4.58 9.24 15.58
N LEU A 29 -5.17 8.71 16.65
CA LEU A 29 -5.45 7.28 16.80
C LEU A 29 -6.35 6.75 15.69
N ILE A 30 -7.43 7.46 15.35
CA ILE A 30 -8.34 7.06 14.27
C ILE A 30 -7.63 7.12 12.91
N GLU A 31 -6.87 8.18 12.64
CA GLU A 31 -6.11 8.30 11.39
C GLU A 31 -5.10 7.16 11.24
N ASN A 32 -4.36 6.85 12.30
CA ASN A 32 -3.41 5.73 12.32
C ASN A 32 -4.13 4.38 12.16
N ALA A 33 -5.26 4.17 12.83
CA ALA A 33 -6.03 2.93 12.73
C ALA A 33 -6.53 2.71 11.29
N VAL A 34 -7.06 3.76 10.64
CA VAL A 34 -7.52 3.68 9.25
C VAL A 34 -6.36 3.40 8.30
N CYS A 35 -5.24 4.13 8.42
CA CYS A 35 -4.06 3.89 7.59
C CYS A 35 -3.52 2.46 7.76
N THR A 36 -3.47 1.97 8.99
CA THR A 36 -3.01 0.61 9.30
C THR A 36 -3.96 -0.43 8.74
N TYR A 37 -5.27 -0.23 8.87
CA TYR A 37 -6.28 -1.13 8.31
C TYR A 37 -6.16 -1.24 6.78
N VAL A 38 -6.03 -0.12 6.07
CA VAL A 38 -5.87 -0.12 4.61
C VAL A 38 -4.60 -0.86 4.20
N LYS A 39 -3.45 -0.53 4.80
CA LYS A 39 -2.17 -1.20 4.51
C LYS A 39 -2.25 -2.71 4.75
N ASN A 40 -2.85 -3.11 5.87
CA ASN A 40 -3.00 -4.53 6.19
C ASN A 40 -3.92 -5.22 5.20
N LYS A 41 -5.01 -4.57 4.76
CA LYS A 41 -5.91 -5.13 3.74
C LYS A 41 -5.24 -5.27 2.38
N GLU A 42 -4.42 -4.31 1.97
CA GLU A 42 -3.62 -4.41 0.75
C GLU A 42 -2.64 -5.57 0.82
N LYS A 43 -1.95 -5.72 1.96
CA LYS A 43 -1.05 -6.85 2.19
C LYS A 43 -1.80 -8.19 2.20
N GLU A 44 -2.93 -8.29 2.90
CA GLU A 44 -3.76 -9.51 2.90
C GLU A 44 -4.22 -9.88 1.48
N ARG A 45 -4.54 -8.90 0.64
CA ARG A 45 -4.90 -9.14 -0.76
C ARG A 45 -3.71 -9.67 -1.55
N PHE A 46 -2.54 -9.07 -1.37
CA PHE A 46 -1.30 -9.54 -2.01
C PHE A 46 -0.93 -10.96 -1.55
N ASP A 47 -1.03 -11.25 -0.26
CA ASP A 47 -0.68 -12.54 0.31
C ASP A 47 -1.59 -13.67 -0.20
N LYS A 48 -2.85 -13.35 -0.55
CA LYS A 48 -3.82 -14.27 -1.15
C LYS A 48 -3.58 -14.60 -2.62
N LEU A 49 -2.72 -13.85 -3.32
CA LEU A 49 -2.35 -14.15 -4.70
C LEU A 49 -1.50 -15.43 -4.74
N THR A 50 -1.70 -16.22 -5.78
CA THR A 50 -0.81 -17.32 -6.17
C THR A 50 0.56 -16.78 -6.56
N ASN A 51 1.56 -17.66 -6.66
CA ASN A 51 2.92 -17.24 -7.05
C ASN A 51 2.95 -16.68 -8.47
N GLU A 52 2.22 -17.28 -9.40
CA GLU A 52 2.09 -16.81 -10.79
C GLU A 52 1.47 -15.40 -10.84
N GLU A 53 0.36 -15.18 -10.11
CA GLU A 53 -0.28 -13.85 -10.03
C GLU A 53 0.63 -12.79 -9.39
N LYS A 54 1.52 -13.18 -8.46
CA LYS A 54 2.52 -12.28 -7.88
C LYS A 54 3.63 -11.94 -8.88
N GLU A 55 4.07 -12.90 -9.67
CA GLU A 55 5.05 -12.70 -10.74
C GLU A 55 4.49 -11.76 -11.81
N ASP A 56 3.24 -11.98 -12.25
CA ASP A 56 2.54 -11.10 -13.18
C ASP A 56 2.41 -9.68 -12.64
N LEU A 57 2.03 -9.53 -11.37
CA LEU A 57 1.96 -8.22 -10.73
C LEU A 57 3.34 -7.54 -10.69
N GLY A 58 4.40 -8.29 -10.39
CA GLY A 58 5.77 -7.80 -10.43
C GLY A 58 6.19 -7.32 -11.82
N LEU A 59 5.85 -8.08 -12.86
CA LEU A 59 6.08 -7.68 -14.24
C LEU A 59 5.35 -6.38 -14.60
N LEU A 60 4.08 -6.25 -14.19
CA LEU A 60 3.30 -5.03 -14.41
C LEU A 60 3.91 -3.81 -13.72
N MET A 61 4.45 -3.97 -12.51
CA MET A 61 5.13 -2.89 -11.80
C MET A 61 6.40 -2.45 -12.54
N LEU A 62 7.23 -3.40 -13.00
CA LEU A 62 8.41 -3.09 -13.81
C LEU A 62 8.04 -2.32 -15.08
N MET A 63 6.96 -2.71 -15.75
CA MET A 63 6.47 -2.01 -16.95
C MET A 63 5.96 -0.58 -16.68
N GLN A 64 5.58 -0.25 -15.45
CA GLN A 64 5.18 1.11 -15.08
C GLN A 64 6.38 2.03 -14.82
N GLU A 65 7.48 1.47 -14.31
CA GLU A 65 8.70 2.22 -14.00
C GLU A 65 9.58 2.46 -15.25
N VAL A 66 9.39 1.68 -16.30
CA VAL A 66 10.14 1.83 -17.57
C VAL A 66 9.80 3.16 -18.25
N ASP A 67 10.84 3.94 -18.56
CA ASP A 67 10.73 5.12 -19.40
C ASP A 67 10.31 4.70 -20.81
N ARG A 68 9.08 5.06 -21.19
CA ARG A 68 8.50 4.72 -22.51
C ARG A 68 9.11 5.50 -23.67
N THR A 69 10.01 6.44 -23.38
CA THR A 69 10.71 7.25 -24.38
C THR A 69 12.15 6.80 -24.59
N GLU A 70 12.64 5.87 -23.78
CA GLU A 70 13.96 5.27 -23.94
C GLU A 70 13.90 4.14 -24.99
N PHE A 71 14.62 4.34 -26.09
CA PHE A 71 14.74 3.36 -27.17
C PHE A 71 16.20 2.97 -27.33
N VAL A 72 16.46 1.69 -27.50
CA VAL A 72 17.79 1.15 -27.83
C VAL A 72 17.83 0.69 -29.28
N SER A 73 19.02 0.75 -29.88
CA SER A 73 19.25 0.27 -31.23
C SER A 73 19.15 -1.26 -31.31
N ARG A 74 18.87 -1.79 -32.50
CA ARG A 74 18.81 -3.25 -32.71
C ARG A 74 20.15 -3.91 -32.37
N GLU A 75 21.24 -3.24 -32.72
CA GLU A 75 22.60 -3.70 -32.48
C GLU A 75 22.89 -3.89 -30.98
N GLU A 76 22.40 -2.98 -30.13
CA GLU A 76 22.53 -3.08 -28.67
C GLU A 76 21.71 -4.24 -28.09
N ILE A 77 20.50 -4.48 -28.61
CA ILE A 77 19.68 -5.63 -28.20
C ILE A 77 20.40 -6.94 -28.54
N VAL A 78 20.91 -7.08 -29.76
CA VAL A 78 21.58 -8.30 -30.22
C VAL A 78 22.84 -8.58 -29.41
N LYS A 79 23.60 -7.55 -29.06
CA LYS A 79 24.79 -7.68 -28.20
C LYS A 79 24.45 -8.20 -26.80
N THR A 80 23.32 -7.76 -26.24
CA THR A 80 22.86 -8.15 -24.90
C THR A 80 22.31 -9.59 -24.87
N LEU A 81 21.74 -10.08 -25.97
CA LEU A 81 21.22 -11.44 -26.08
C LEU A 81 22.30 -12.51 -26.38
N GLN A 82 23.51 -12.08 -26.74
CA GLN A 82 24.63 -12.97 -27.11
C GLN A 82 25.67 -13.12 -25.97
N SER A 83 25.42 -12.52 -24.81
CA SER A 83 26.20 -12.70 -23.57
C SER A 83 25.57 -13.74 -22.67
#